data_AF-A0A7C4GTK0-F1
#
_entry.id   AF-A0A7C4GTK0-F1
#
_cell.length_a   1.000
_cell.length_b   1.000
_cell.length_c   1.000
_cell.angle_alpha   90.00
_cell.angle_beta   90.00
_cell.angle_gamma   90.00
#
_symmetry.space_group_name_H-M   'P 1'
#
loop_
_entity.id
_entity.type
_entity.pdbx_description
1 polymer ?
#
loop_
_entity_poly.entity_id
_entity_poly.type
_entity_poly.pdbx_seq_one_letter_code
_entity_poly.pdbx_strand_id
1 'polypeptide(L)' 'MRIISITAYELLRGAMYINVTGRRDRELNITLSLISELTVIPFTSEDAKIASHIQAKLKEAGKVVSDADNINRLCLCK' A
#
# COMPACT_ATOMS: atom_id res chain seq x y z
N MET A 1 7.77 9.66 -8.47
CA MET A 1 6.55 8.82 -8.33
C MET A 1 6.23 8.71 -6.84
N ARG A 2 4.95 8.67 -6.45
CA ARG A 2 4.54 8.67 -5.03
C ARG A 2 3.80 7.37 -4.70
N ILE A 3 3.99 6.86 -3.49
CA ILE A 3 3.26 5.69 -2.97
C ILE A 3 2.73 6.00 -1.58
N ILE A 4 1.65 5.34 -1.17
CA ILE A 4 1.13 5.47 0.19
C ILE A 4 1.88 4.54 1.14
N SER A 5 2.00 4.93 2.42
CA SER A 5 2.78 4.19 3.42
C SER A 5 2.35 2.74 3.60
N ILE A 6 1.07 2.44 3.35
CA ILE A 6 0.55 1.06 3.37
C ILE A 6 1.17 0.23 2.25
N THR A 7 1.27 0.75 1.03
CA THR A 7 1.94 0.06 -0.09
C THR A 7 3.42 -0.18 0.20
N ALA A 8 4.11 0.81 0.76
CA ALA A 8 5.51 0.66 1.17
C ALA A 8 5.67 -0.45 2.22
N TYR A 9 4.76 -0.51 3.19
CA TYR A 9 4.71 -1.56 4.20
C TYR A 9 4.48 -2.95 3.59
N GLU A 10 3.53 -3.10 2.65
CA GLU A 10 3.25 -4.38 2.00
C GLU A 10 4.43 -4.90 1.19
N LEU A 11 5.12 -4.02 0.45
CA LEU A 11 6.33 -4.35 -0.29
C LEU A 11 7.44 -4.83 0.66
N LEU A 12 7.72 -4.07 1.72
CA LEU A 12 8.74 -4.42 2.70
C LEU A 12 8.41 -5.72 3.43
N ARG A 13 7.14 -5.92 3.82
CA ARG A 13 6.68 -7.14 4.49
C ARG A 13 6.90 -8.36 3.59
N GLY A 14 6.54 -8.28 2.31
CA GLY A 14 6.75 -9.36 1.35
C GLY A 14 8.22 -9.67 1.14
N ALA A 15 9.05 -8.64 0.93
CA ALA A 15 10.48 -8.79 0.75
C ALA A 15 11.18 -9.36 2.00
N MET A 16 10.76 -8.92 3.19
CA MET A 16 11.25 -9.45 4.47
C MET A 16 10.85 -10.91 4.67
N TYR A 17 9.62 -11.30 4.29
CA TYR A 17 9.19 -12.70 4.36
C TYR A 17 10.06 -13.60 3.49
N ILE A 18 10.35 -13.19 2.25
CA ILE A 18 11.26 -13.92 1.35
C ILE A 18 12.67 -13.98 1.93
N ASN A 19 13.14 -12.87 2.52
CA ASN A 19 14.45 -12.81 3.15
C ASN A 19 14.59 -13.85 4.27
N VAL A 20 13.62 -13.87 5.20
CA VAL A 20 13.64 -14.77 6.36
C VAL A 20 13.45 -16.23 5.94
N THR A 21 12.53 -16.51 5.01
CA THR A 21 12.18 -17.90 4.63
C THR A 21 13.11 -18.50 3.59
N GLY A 22 13.57 -17.70 2.63
CA GLY A 22 14.43 -18.14 1.53
C GLY A 22 15.92 -17.89 1.74
N ARG A 23 16.31 -17.13 2.78
CA ARG A 23 17.69 -16.63 3.00
C ARG A 23 18.25 -15.88 1.79
N ARG A 24 17.39 -15.09 1.14
CA ARG A 24 17.75 -14.28 -0.03
C ARG A 24 17.62 -12.80 0.30
N ASP A 25 18.73 -12.08 0.23
CA ASP A 25 18.77 -10.64 0.52
C ASP A 25 18.43 -9.79 -0.71
N ARG A 26 18.45 -10.39 -1.90
CA ARG A 26 18.30 -9.69 -3.18
C ARG A 26 16.99 -8.90 -3.25
N GLU A 27 15.87 -9.53 -2.96
CA GLU A 27 14.53 -8.95 -3.07
C GLU A 27 14.34 -7.82 -2.04
N LEU A 28 14.87 -7.98 -0.83
CA LEU A 28 14.88 -6.95 0.19
C LEU A 28 15.69 -5.73 -0.25
N ASN A 29 16.90 -5.94 -0.78
CA ASN A 29 17.76 -4.85 -1.26
C ASN A 29 17.15 -4.10 -2.44
N ILE A 30 16.54 -4.83 -3.40
CA ILE A 30 15.80 -4.20 -4.52
C ILE A 30 14.64 -3.36 -3.99
N THR A 31 13.87 -3.89 -3.03
CA THR A 31 12.72 -3.18 -2.45
C THR A 31 13.13 -1.93 -1.70
N LEU A 32 14.21 -2.00 -0.90
CA LEU A 32 14.75 -0.84 -0.18
C LEU A 32 15.26 0.24 -1.14
N SER A 33 16.00 -0.15 -2.19
CA SER A 33 16.46 0.78 -3.23
C SER A 33 15.28 1.48 -3.89
N LEU A 34 14.26 0.71 -4.31
CA LEU A 34 13.06 1.26 -4.92
C LEU A 34 12.34 2.25 -4.00
N ILE A 35 12.10 1.87 -2.74
CA ILE A 35 11.40 2.74 -1.78
C ILE A 35 12.19 4.03 -1.51
N SER A 36 13.52 3.96 -1.50
CA SER A 36 14.39 5.15 -1.29
C SER A 36 14.26 6.20 -2.39
N GLU A 37 13.85 5.79 -3.60
CA GLU A 37 13.64 6.66 -4.75
C GLU A 37 12.19 7.18 -4.85
N LEU A 38 11.28 6.64 -4.03
CA LEU A 38 9.85 6.97 -4.04
C LEU A 38 9.51 7.94 -2.90
N THR A 39 8.61 8.87 -3.19
CA THR A 39 8.01 9.69 -2.13
C THR A 39 6.91 8.88 -1.43
N VAL A 40 7.15 8.51 -0.17
CA VAL A 40 6.16 7.82 0.66
C VAL A 40 5.25 8.83 1.35
N ILE A 41 3.95 8.78 1.05
CA ILE A 41 2.92 9.63 1.65
C ILE A 41 2.33 8.89 2.87
N PRO A 42 2.22 9.54 4.04
CA PRO A 42 1.59 8.91 5.19
C PRO A 42 0.11 8.62 4.96
N PHE A 43 -0.34 7.44 5.36
CA PHE A 43 -1.76 7.12 5.52
C PHE A 43 -2.23 7.58 6.91
N THR A 44 -3.17 8.52 6.94
CA THR A 44 -3.66 9.17 8.16
C THR A 44 -5.03 8.63 8.59
N SER A 45 -5.52 9.08 9.75
CA SER A 45 -6.89 8.76 10.19
C SER A 45 -7.96 9.36 9.28
N GLU A 46 -7.71 10.53 8.68
CA GLU A 46 -8.62 11.15 7.72
C GLU A 46 -8.71 10.32 6.43
N ASP A 47 -7.57 9.78 5.99
CA ASP A 47 -7.50 8.86 4.86
C ASP A 47 -8.34 7.59 5.10
N ALA A 48 -8.28 7.05 6.31
CA ALA A 48 -9.10 5.91 6.71
C ALA A 48 -10.61 6.20 6.69
N LYS A 49 -11.04 7.40 7.10
CA LYS A 49 -12.45 7.81 7.02
C LYS A 49 -12.92 7.90 5.57
N ILE A 50 -12.13 8.53 4.71
CA ILE A 50 -12.46 8.67 3.29
C ILE A 50 -12.52 7.30 2.63
N ALA A 51 -11.52 6.45 2.84
CA ALA A 51 -11.50 5.08 2.31
C ALA A 51 -12.72 4.27 2.76
N SER A 52 -13.09 4.37 4.05
CA SER A 52 -14.27 3.70 4.62
C SER A 52 -15.58 4.18 3.98
N HIS A 53 -15.71 5.49 3.75
CA HIS A 53 -16.88 6.06 3.07
C HIS A 53 -16.99 5.60 1.62
N ILE A 54 -15.86 5.57 0.89
CA ILE A 54 -15.81 5.05 -0.48
C ILE A 54 -16.20 3.57 -0.50
N GLN A 55 -15.69 2.77 0.45
CA GLN A 55 -16.01 1.35 0.56
C GLN A 55 -17.51 1.12 0.79
N ALA A 56 -18.12 1.91 1.68
CA ALA A 56 -19.56 1.84 1.93
C ALA A 56 -20.37 2.08 0.66
N LYS A 57 -20.04 3.14 -0.09
CA LYS A 57 -20.71 3.45 -1.37
C LYS A 57 -20.51 2.38 -2.44
N LEU A 58 -19.32 1.81 -2.53
CA LEU A 58 -19.05 0.72 -3.48
C LEU A 58 -19.87 -0.53 -3.13
N LYS A 59 -19.95 -0.86 -1.84
CA LYS A 59 -20.77 -1.97 -1.35
C LYS A 59 -22.26 -1.77 -1.63
N GLU A 60 -22.78 -0.56 -1.40
CA GLU A 60 -24.17 -0.19 -1.76
C GLU A 60 -24.44 -0.36 -3.26
N ALA A 61 -23.47 -0.02 -4.10
CA ALA A 61 -23.55 -0.19 -5.55
C ALA A 61 -23.33 -1.64 -6.04
N GLY A 62 -23.22 -2.61 -5.12
CA GLY A 62 -22.96 -4.02 -5.45
C GLY A 62 -21.57 -4.28 -6.03
N LYS A 63 -20.63 -3.34 -5.87
CA LYS A 63 -19.26 -3.48 -6.35
C LYS A 63 -18.37 -3.99 -5.22
N VAL A 64 -17.65 -5.07 -5.49
CA VAL A 64 -16.64 -5.61 -4.58
C VAL A 64 -15.28 -5.08 -5.04
N VAL A 65 -14.63 -4.29 -4.20
CA VAL A 65 -13.27 -3.80 -4.38
C VAL A 65 -12.47 -4.19 -3.15
N SER A 66 -11.23 -4.63 -3.35
CA SER A 66 -10.35 -4.97 -2.25
C SER A 66 -9.99 -3.72 -1.44
N ASP A 67 -9.76 -3.87 -0.14
CA ASP A 67 -9.35 -2.74 0.71
C ASP A 67 -8.02 -2.12 0.22
N ALA A 68 -7.11 -2.95 -0.29
CA ALA A 68 -5.84 -2.51 -0.86
C ALA A 68 -6.04 -1.60 -2.09
N ASP A 69 -6.95 -1.97 -3.00
CA ASP A 69 -7.25 -1.16 -4.19
C ASP A 69 -7.95 0.15 -3.83
N ASN A 70 -8.82 0.11 -2.82
CA ASN A 70 -9.51 1.30 -2.33
C ASN A 70 -8.52 2.29 -1.67
N ILE A 71 -7.58 1.80 -0.87
CA ILE A 71 -6.51 2.59 -0.27
C ILE A 71 -5.56 3.15 -1.35
N ASN A 72 -5.21 2.36 -2.37
CA ASN A 72 -4.34 2.81 -3.46
C ASN A 72 -4.99 3.93 -4.29
N ARG A 73 -6.32 3.90 -4.50
CA ARG A 73 -7.05 5.00 -5.14
C ARG A 73 -6.93 6.31 -4.37
N LEU A 74 -6.88 6.26 -3.05
CA LEU A 74 -6.70 7.44 -2.21
C LEU A 74 -5.37 8.15 -2.47
N CYS A 75 -4.33 7.39 -2.82
CA CYS A 75 -3.02 7.93 -3.16
C CYS A 75 -3.03 8.74 -4.47
N LEU A 76 -3.90 8.39 -5.42
CA LEU A 76 -4.03 9.11 -6.70
C LEU A 76 -4.72 10.47 -6.56
N CYS A 77 -5.45 10.68 -5.46
CA CYS A 77 -6.13 11.95 -5.17
C CYS A 77 -5.26 12.97 -4.43
N LYS A 78 -4.00 12.63 -4.08
CA LYS A 78 -3.08 13.47 -3.30
C LYS A 78 -1.83 13.85 -4.07
#